data_AF-A0A535X0J5-F1
#
_entry.id   AF-A0A535X0J5-F1
#
_cell.length_a   1.000
_cell.length_b   1.000
_cell.length_c   1.000
_cell.angle_alpha   90.00
_cell.angle_beta   90.00
_cell.angle_gamma   90.00
#
_symmetry.space_group_name_H-M   'P 1'
#
loop_
_entity.id
_entity.type
_entity.pdbx_description
1 polymer ?
#
loop_
_entity_poly.entity_id
_entity_poly.type
_entity_poly.pdbx_seq_one_letter_code
_entity_poly.pdbx_strand_id
1 'polypeptide(L)'
;MIVALYGKFFVSLITLFFWPAVAAFSVWFFTLGGILLYNLRWDQFRLHKGLHILIGYATAATEHIFLFIIVALDSYLLTPGQGQGPAAFFNPSYWPELGHRFVGNLSWASFFIAAVAAIYAAASRLPANRIYFHWAARTSLVVGFTTLVVQIVLGAIFVESIKQASPGAFQYSMQGPFAWLWLLQATFIAILLIGSNLYFWQSRPTVPSPLLTGIVFLMSLVTVMPAALFPKGFFWVRYLALGVAVLLSLLHWLISRPRGRAAPQDLRRSSQVTLAVTGATALLLFLLMGVIRTTARSDYTIYGVMKESDSYGIFQAPSKGYYP
;
A
#
# COMPACT_ATOMS: atom_id res chain seq x y z
N MET A 1 -19.96 4.61 -15.51
CA MET A 1 -19.57 3.21 -15.84
C MET A 1 -20.10 2.21 -14.81
N ILE A 2 -19.89 2.38 -13.50
CA ILE A 2 -20.39 1.44 -12.46
C ILE A 2 -21.92 1.37 -12.41
N VAL A 3 -22.64 2.50 -12.43
CA VAL A 3 -24.12 2.50 -12.43
C VAL A 3 -24.71 1.79 -13.65
N ALA A 4 -24.06 1.92 -14.81
CA ALA A 4 -24.52 1.34 -16.07
C ALA A 4 -24.27 -0.17 -16.14
N LEU A 5 -23.12 -0.64 -15.65
CA LEU A 5 -22.74 -2.05 -15.70
C LEU A 5 -23.25 -2.84 -14.48
N TYR A 6 -23.12 -2.25 -13.29
CA TYR A 6 -23.37 -2.88 -11.99
C TYR A 6 -24.48 -2.13 -11.21
N GLY A 7 -25.62 -1.90 -11.88
CA GLY A 7 -26.70 -1.07 -11.34
C GLY A 7 -27.27 -1.58 -10.02
N LYS A 8 -27.53 -2.89 -9.89
CA LYS A 8 -28.06 -3.48 -8.64
C LYS A 8 -27.09 -3.35 -7.48
N PHE A 9 -25.81 -3.65 -7.73
CA PHE A 9 -24.74 -3.47 -6.76
C PHE A 9 -24.61 -2.02 -6.30
N PHE A 10 -24.63 -1.08 -7.24
CA PHE A 10 -24.57 0.35 -6.93
C PHE A 10 -25.74 0.80 -6.06
N VAL A 11 -26.97 0.40 -6.41
CA VAL A 11 -28.17 0.71 -5.61
C VAL A 11 -28.02 0.16 -4.20
N SER A 12 -27.62 -1.10 -4.02
CA SER A 12 -27.41 -1.70 -2.70
C SER A 12 -26.39 -0.93 -1.85
N LEU A 13 -25.26 -0.53 -2.43
CA LEU A 13 -24.26 0.24 -1.71
C LEU A 13 -24.75 1.64 -1.34
N ILE A 14 -25.40 2.34 -2.27
CA ILE A 14 -25.89 3.70 -2.00
C ILE A 14 -27.02 3.68 -0.97
N THR A 15 -27.89 2.67 -0.95
CA THR A 15 -28.90 2.52 0.10
C THR A 15 -28.27 2.45 1.50
N LEU A 16 -27.10 1.83 1.63
CA LEU A 16 -26.40 1.69 2.92
C LEU A 16 -25.48 2.87 3.24
N PHE A 17 -24.82 3.43 2.23
CA PHE A 17 -23.71 4.38 2.38
C PHE A 17 -23.97 5.74 1.75
N PHE A 18 -25.22 6.14 1.45
CA PHE A 18 -25.52 7.41 0.79
C PHE A 18 -24.84 8.61 1.49
N TRP A 19 -25.12 8.82 2.78
CA TRP A 19 -24.54 9.93 3.54
C TRP A 19 -23.02 9.84 3.69
N PRO A 20 -22.43 8.68 4.05
CA PRO A 20 -20.99 8.48 3.97
C PRO A 20 -20.41 8.86 2.60
N ALA A 21 -21.02 8.41 1.49
CA ALA A 21 -20.55 8.71 0.15
C ALA A 21 -20.60 10.21 -0.15
N VAL A 22 -21.71 10.89 0.17
CA VAL A 22 -21.83 12.34 0.05
C VAL A 22 -20.72 13.03 0.82
N ALA A 23 -20.53 12.69 2.10
CA ALA A 23 -19.48 13.27 2.93
C ALA A 23 -18.08 13.03 2.34
N ALA A 24 -17.77 11.80 1.90
CA ALA A 24 -16.48 11.46 1.30
C ALA A 24 -16.20 12.31 0.05
N PHE A 25 -17.14 12.40 -0.88
CA PHE A 25 -16.94 13.18 -2.11
C PHE A 25 -16.98 14.69 -1.88
N SER A 26 -17.73 15.18 -0.87
CA SER A 26 -17.70 16.60 -0.50
C SER A 26 -16.37 17.02 0.11
N VAL A 27 -15.66 16.12 0.80
CA VAL A 27 -14.34 16.42 1.38
C VAL A 27 -13.31 16.81 0.31
N TRP A 28 -13.44 16.31 -0.93
CA TRP A 28 -12.55 16.70 -2.03
C TRP A 28 -12.62 18.19 -2.39
N PHE A 29 -13.72 18.91 -2.13
CA PHE A 29 -13.73 20.36 -2.32
C PHE A 29 -12.73 21.05 -1.39
N PHE A 30 -12.58 20.56 -0.15
CA PHE A 30 -11.57 21.05 0.79
C PHE A 30 -10.17 20.64 0.38
N THR A 31 -9.96 19.41 -0.09
CA THR A 31 -8.64 19.00 -0.62
C THR A 31 -8.24 19.89 -1.80
N LEU A 32 -9.12 20.06 -2.79
CA LEU A 32 -8.84 20.88 -3.97
C LEU A 32 -8.56 22.33 -3.58
N GLY A 33 -9.41 22.92 -2.72
CA GLY A 33 -9.19 24.27 -2.20
C GLY A 33 -7.86 24.41 -1.45
N GLY A 34 -7.51 23.41 -0.63
CA GLY A 34 -6.24 23.34 0.09
C GLY A 34 -5.02 23.24 -0.83
N ILE A 35 -5.06 22.37 -1.84
CA ILE A 35 -3.99 22.23 -2.85
C ILE A 35 -3.81 23.53 -3.64
N LEU A 36 -4.90 24.14 -4.08
CA LEU A 36 -4.86 25.41 -4.83
C LEU A 36 -4.29 26.53 -3.96
N LEU A 37 -4.70 26.61 -2.69
CA LEU A 37 -4.16 27.59 -1.74
C LEU A 37 -2.68 27.35 -1.48
N TYR A 38 -2.27 26.10 -1.29
CA TYR A 38 -0.89 25.70 -1.08
C TYR A 38 -0.02 26.10 -2.29
N ASN A 39 -0.44 25.76 -3.50
CA ASN A 39 0.37 25.98 -4.70
C ASN A 39 0.36 27.44 -5.17
N LEU A 40 -0.84 28.01 -5.38
CA LEU A 40 -0.99 29.31 -6.05
C LEU A 40 -0.66 30.52 -5.16
N ARG A 41 -0.60 30.34 -3.84
CA ARG A 41 -0.28 31.43 -2.90
C ARG A 41 1.11 31.29 -2.27
N TRP A 42 2.01 30.52 -2.88
CA TRP A 42 3.39 30.37 -2.41
C TRP A 42 4.06 31.73 -2.13
N ASP A 43 3.97 32.69 -3.06
CA ASP A 43 4.63 34.00 -2.90
C ASP A 43 4.15 34.81 -1.70
N GLN A 44 2.88 34.63 -1.30
CA GLN A 44 2.29 35.29 -0.13
C GLN A 44 2.68 34.56 1.17
N PHE A 45 2.76 33.23 1.11
CA PHE A 45 3.08 32.41 2.27
C PHE A 45 4.58 32.15 2.48
N ARG A 46 5.46 32.54 1.56
CA ARG A 46 6.92 32.40 1.72
C ARG A 46 7.44 33.10 2.97
N LEU A 47 6.79 34.19 3.39
CA LEU A 47 7.10 34.94 4.61
C LEU A 47 6.46 34.32 5.86
N HIS A 48 5.49 33.42 5.69
CA HIS A 48 4.71 32.75 6.74
C HIS A 48 4.88 31.23 6.65
N LYS A 49 6.13 30.75 6.72
CA LYS A 49 6.49 29.33 6.54
C LYS A 49 5.62 28.37 7.37
N GLY A 50 5.35 28.71 8.64
CA GLY A 50 4.53 27.87 9.52
C GLY A 50 3.10 27.69 9.01
N LEU A 51 2.48 28.77 8.54
CA LEU A 51 1.13 28.73 7.96
C LEU A 51 1.11 27.91 6.67
N HIS A 52 2.12 28.05 5.81
CA HIS A 52 2.22 27.26 4.59
C HIS A 52 2.31 25.75 4.88
N ILE A 53 3.14 25.37 5.86
CA ILE A 53 3.27 23.98 6.31
C ILE A 53 1.95 23.48 6.91
N LEU A 54 1.29 24.29 7.73
CA LEU A 54 -0.01 23.95 8.32
C LEU A 54 -1.07 23.70 7.25
N ILE A 55 -1.17 24.55 6.22
CA ILE A 55 -2.09 24.35 5.09
C ILE A 55 -1.81 23.02 4.40
N GLY A 56 -0.54 22.68 4.17
CA GLY A 56 -0.13 21.41 3.59
C GLY A 56 -0.61 20.20 4.42
N TYR A 57 -0.37 20.21 5.74
CA TYR A 57 -0.83 19.13 6.63
C TYR A 57 -2.35 19.09 6.78
N ALA A 58 -3.02 20.23 6.84
CA ALA A 58 -4.48 20.30 6.88
C ALA A 58 -5.11 19.73 5.60
N THR A 59 -4.52 20.05 4.44
CA THR A 59 -4.92 19.48 3.14
C THR A 59 -4.65 17.98 3.07
N ALA A 60 -3.53 17.51 3.63
CA ALA A 60 -3.30 16.07 3.73
C ALA A 60 -4.32 15.40 4.66
N ALA A 61 -4.73 16.05 5.75
CA ALA A 61 -5.72 15.51 6.68
C ALA A 61 -7.10 15.32 6.03
N THR A 62 -7.51 16.17 5.08
CA THR A 62 -8.78 15.99 4.36
C THR A 62 -8.78 14.71 3.53
N GLU A 63 -7.67 14.36 2.87
CA GLU A 63 -7.54 13.07 2.17
C GLU A 63 -7.64 11.86 3.12
N HIS A 64 -7.20 12.01 4.37
CA HIS A 64 -7.33 10.95 5.37
C HIS A 64 -8.78 10.82 5.89
N ILE A 65 -9.56 11.90 5.91
CA ILE A 65 -11.00 11.82 6.17
C ILE A 65 -11.70 11.04 5.06
N PHE A 66 -11.34 11.30 3.79
CA PHE A 66 -11.84 10.50 2.67
C PHE A 66 -11.48 9.01 2.84
N LEU A 67 -10.22 8.71 3.19
CA LEU A 67 -9.78 7.35 3.45
C LEU A 67 -10.60 6.69 4.58
N PHE A 68 -10.81 7.38 5.71
CA PHE A 68 -11.59 6.87 6.83
C PHE A 68 -13.00 6.43 6.39
N ILE A 69 -13.66 7.24 5.55
CA ILE A 69 -15.01 6.95 5.09
C ILE A 69 -15.03 5.84 4.05
N ILE A 70 -14.15 5.90 3.03
CA ILE A 70 -14.21 4.94 1.92
C ILE A 70 -13.80 3.53 2.38
N VAL A 71 -12.97 3.41 3.42
CA VAL A 71 -12.61 2.12 4.01
C VAL A 71 -13.83 1.39 4.59
N ALA A 72 -14.85 2.11 5.08
CA ALA A 72 -16.07 1.48 5.57
C ALA A 72 -16.82 0.73 4.46
N LEU A 73 -17.06 1.39 3.32
CA LEU A 73 -17.66 0.76 2.15
C LEU A 73 -16.82 -0.43 1.71
N ASP A 74 -15.52 -0.24 1.70
CA ASP A 74 -14.58 -1.12 1.07
C ASP A 74 -14.33 -2.40 1.91
N SER A 75 -14.17 -2.30 3.22
CA SER A 75 -14.16 -3.44 4.13
C SER A 75 -15.51 -4.18 4.15
N TYR A 76 -16.63 -3.46 4.03
CA TYR A 76 -17.97 -4.05 3.96
C TYR A 76 -18.12 -5.00 2.77
N LEU A 77 -17.46 -4.72 1.66
CA LEU A 77 -17.47 -5.59 0.49
C LEU A 77 -16.93 -7.01 0.78
N LEU A 78 -16.01 -7.14 1.74
CA LEU A 78 -15.34 -8.39 2.13
C LEU A 78 -15.89 -9.01 3.41
N THR A 79 -16.28 -8.18 4.37
CA THR A 79 -16.83 -8.59 5.65
C THR A 79 -18.10 -7.79 5.96
N PRO A 80 -19.21 -7.99 5.24
CA PRO A 80 -20.40 -7.14 5.40
C PRO A 80 -21.07 -7.26 6.78
N GLY A 81 -20.90 -8.40 7.46
CA GLY A 81 -21.63 -8.69 8.70
C GLY A 81 -23.14 -8.80 8.48
N GLN A 82 -23.93 -8.70 9.55
CA GLN A 82 -25.40 -8.78 9.50
C GLN A 82 -26.11 -7.45 9.79
N GLY A 83 -25.37 -6.38 10.06
CA GLY A 83 -25.92 -5.10 10.51
C GLY A 83 -26.18 -4.08 9.39
N GLN A 84 -27.01 -3.08 9.68
CA GLN A 84 -27.19 -1.87 8.85
C GLN A 84 -26.65 -0.63 9.58
N GLY A 85 -26.58 0.51 8.88
CA GLY A 85 -26.17 1.78 9.47
C GLY A 85 -24.76 1.72 10.08
N PRO A 86 -24.55 2.12 11.34
CA PRO A 86 -23.24 2.08 11.98
C PRO A 86 -22.57 0.69 12.00
N ALA A 87 -23.36 -0.39 12.07
CA ALA A 87 -22.82 -1.75 12.06
C ALA A 87 -22.33 -2.18 10.67
N ALA A 88 -22.91 -1.65 9.59
CA ALA A 88 -22.38 -1.83 8.24
C ALA A 88 -21.11 -0.97 8.02
N PHE A 89 -21.09 0.23 8.62
CA PHE A 89 -19.94 1.13 8.53
C PHE A 89 -18.72 0.57 9.27
N PHE A 90 -18.88 0.26 10.56
CA PHE A 90 -17.84 -0.33 11.41
C PHE A 90 -17.91 -1.86 11.37
N ASN A 91 -17.86 -2.40 10.17
CA ASN A 91 -17.89 -3.85 9.95
C ASN A 91 -16.59 -4.53 10.48
N PRO A 92 -16.56 -5.87 10.62
CA PRO A 92 -15.50 -6.58 11.36
C PRO A 92 -14.06 -6.29 10.91
N SER A 93 -13.82 -6.06 9.61
CA SER A 93 -12.46 -5.79 9.11
C SER A 93 -12.14 -4.30 8.97
N TYR A 94 -13.06 -3.39 9.33
CA TYR A 94 -12.90 -1.94 9.19
C TYR A 94 -11.62 -1.40 9.83
N TRP A 95 -11.43 -1.60 11.14
CA TRP A 95 -10.28 -1.04 11.86
C TRP A 95 -8.94 -1.62 11.39
N PRO A 96 -8.82 -2.95 11.22
CA PRO A 96 -7.62 -3.54 10.62
C PRO A 96 -7.34 -3.03 9.20
N GLU A 97 -8.36 -2.92 8.35
CA GLU A 97 -8.21 -2.43 6.98
C GLU A 97 -7.82 -0.94 6.94
N LEU A 98 -8.41 -0.11 7.81
CA LEU A 98 -8.09 1.31 7.90
C LEU A 98 -6.62 1.51 8.26
N GLY A 99 -6.13 0.81 9.28
CA GLY A 99 -4.73 0.85 9.67
C GLY A 99 -3.82 0.39 8.53
N HIS A 100 -4.14 -0.77 7.93
CA HIS A 100 -3.38 -1.32 6.81
C HIS A 100 -3.35 -0.38 5.59
N ARG A 101 -4.45 0.28 5.24
CA ARG A 101 -4.47 1.20 4.09
C ARG A 101 -3.80 2.53 4.38
N PHE A 102 -3.98 3.06 5.58
CA PHE A 102 -3.34 4.30 5.99
C PHE A 102 -1.82 4.18 5.89
N VAL A 103 -1.25 3.15 6.52
CA VAL A 103 0.20 2.92 6.49
C VAL A 103 0.66 2.45 5.11
N GLY A 104 -0.13 1.62 4.42
CA GLY A 104 0.16 1.16 3.08
C GLY A 104 0.29 2.29 2.08
N ASN A 105 -0.62 3.26 2.11
CA ASN A 105 -0.60 4.44 1.25
C ASN A 105 0.64 5.31 1.48
N LEU A 106 1.04 5.50 2.74
CA LEU A 106 2.29 6.19 3.06
C LEU A 106 3.50 5.42 2.52
N SER A 107 3.49 4.09 2.63
CA SER A 107 4.61 3.24 2.22
C SER A 107 4.83 3.26 0.71
N TRP A 108 3.82 2.84 -0.07
CA TRP A 108 4.00 2.72 -1.52
C TRP A 108 4.25 4.08 -2.18
N ALA A 109 3.53 5.13 -1.75
CA ALA A 109 3.70 6.47 -2.32
C ALA A 109 5.10 7.01 -2.03
N SER A 110 5.65 6.75 -0.84
CA SER A 110 7.01 7.17 -0.51
C SER A 110 8.07 6.42 -1.31
N PHE A 111 7.93 5.11 -1.52
CA PHE A 111 8.81 4.36 -2.43
C PHE A 111 8.70 4.88 -3.88
N PHE A 112 7.49 5.19 -4.34
CA PHE A 112 7.27 5.75 -5.67
C PHE A 112 7.91 7.13 -5.84
N ILE A 113 7.69 8.04 -4.88
CA ILE A 113 8.36 9.35 -4.85
C ILE A 113 9.89 9.19 -4.82
N ALA A 114 10.41 8.20 -4.08
CA ALA A 114 11.84 7.93 -4.05
C ALA A 114 12.41 7.55 -5.42
N ALA A 115 11.69 6.69 -6.16
CA ALA A 115 12.05 6.32 -7.53
C ALA A 115 11.97 7.50 -8.50
N VAL A 116 10.88 8.27 -8.45
CA VAL A 116 10.71 9.46 -9.30
C VAL A 116 11.83 10.47 -9.01
N ALA A 117 12.08 10.80 -7.74
CA ALA A 117 13.16 11.70 -7.36
C ALA A 117 14.54 11.18 -7.81
N ALA A 118 14.80 9.87 -7.74
CA ALA A 118 16.06 9.30 -8.24
C ALA A 118 16.22 9.49 -9.76
N ILE A 119 15.13 9.33 -10.54
CA ILE A 119 15.12 9.56 -11.99
C ILE A 119 15.37 11.04 -12.30
N TYR A 120 14.66 11.95 -11.61
CA TYR A 120 14.86 13.39 -11.77
C TYR A 120 16.28 13.82 -11.38
N ALA A 121 16.87 13.22 -10.35
CA ALA A 121 18.26 13.47 -9.98
C ALA A 121 19.26 13.03 -11.06
N ALA A 122 18.96 11.92 -11.76
CA ALA A 122 19.78 11.43 -12.87
C ALA A 122 19.63 12.29 -14.14
N ALA A 123 18.43 12.81 -14.40
CA ALA A 123 18.13 13.63 -15.58
C ALA A 123 18.53 15.12 -15.42
N SER A 124 18.64 15.61 -14.19
CA SER A 124 18.90 17.03 -13.92
C SER A 124 20.34 17.44 -14.26
N ARG A 125 20.49 18.50 -15.07
CA ARG A 125 21.80 19.10 -15.40
C ARG A 125 22.27 20.15 -14.38
N LEU A 126 21.34 20.70 -13.59
CA LEU A 126 21.63 21.73 -12.59
C LEU A 126 22.06 21.10 -11.26
N PRO A 127 23.23 21.45 -10.70
CA PRO A 127 23.70 20.89 -9.43
C PRO A 127 22.73 21.07 -8.26
N ALA A 128 22.10 22.25 -8.15
CA ALA A 128 21.13 22.53 -7.10
C ALA A 128 19.92 21.58 -7.12
N ASN A 129 19.39 21.28 -8.31
CA ASN A 129 18.27 20.36 -8.47
C ASN A 129 18.67 18.92 -8.12
N ARG A 130 19.88 18.50 -8.51
CA ARG A 130 20.39 17.16 -8.18
C ARG A 130 20.46 16.92 -6.67
N ILE A 131 20.99 17.90 -5.93
CA ILE A 131 21.08 17.84 -4.45
C ILE A 131 19.68 17.70 -3.83
N TYR A 132 18.73 18.50 -4.28
CA TYR A 132 17.35 18.43 -3.82
C TYR A 132 16.73 17.05 -4.08
N PHE A 133 16.84 16.54 -5.31
CA PHE A 133 16.25 15.25 -5.66
C PHE A 133 16.95 14.07 -4.97
N HIS A 134 18.26 14.15 -4.71
CA HIS A 134 18.95 13.15 -3.88
C HIS A 134 18.45 13.13 -2.43
N TRP A 135 18.23 14.31 -1.84
CA TRP A 135 17.61 14.42 -0.52
C TRP A 135 16.18 13.87 -0.50
N ALA A 136 15.36 14.24 -1.48
CA ALA A 136 13.97 13.79 -1.59
C ALA A 136 13.93 12.26 -1.74
N ALA A 137 14.74 11.70 -2.65
CA ALA A 137 14.84 10.27 -2.89
C ALA A 137 15.19 9.48 -1.62
N ARG A 138 16.20 9.93 -0.88
CA ARG A 138 16.62 9.30 0.38
C ARG A 138 15.55 9.37 1.46
N THR A 139 14.96 10.57 1.63
CA THR A 139 13.97 10.82 2.69
C THR A 139 12.72 9.99 2.44
N SER A 140 12.22 9.98 1.20
CA SER A 140 11.06 9.19 0.81
C SER A 140 11.33 7.69 0.90
N LEU A 141 12.53 7.20 0.55
CA LEU A 141 12.86 5.79 0.78
C LEU A 141 12.76 5.42 2.27
N VAL A 142 13.34 6.22 3.16
CA VAL A 142 13.31 5.93 4.59
C VAL A 142 11.88 5.90 5.12
N VAL A 143 11.05 6.89 4.76
CA VAL A 143 9.63 6.91 5.13
C VAL A 143 8.91 5.67 4.60
N GLY A 144 9.12 5.32 3.32
CA GLY A 144 8.54 4.14 2.68
C GLY A 144 8.93 2.84 3.37
N PHE A 145 10.21 2.69 3.71
CA PHE A 145 10.75 1.54 4.43
C PHE A 145 10.20 1.44 5.86
N THR A 146 10.23 2.52 6.63
CA THR A 146 9.74 2.48 8.03
C THR A 146 8.25 2.20 8.11
N THR A 147 7.47 2.73 7.16
CA THR A 147 6.03 2.44 7.08
C THR A 147 5.78 1.03 6.54
N LEU A 148 6.60 0.49 5.63
CA LEU A 148 6.51 -0.90 5.18
C LEU A 148 6.65 -1.91 6.34
N VAL A 149 7.55 -1.63 7.28
CA VAL A 149 7.73 -2.47 8.46
C VAL A 149 6.44 -2.55 9.28
N VAL A 150 5.82 -1.40 9.55
CA VAL A 150 4.53 -1.33 10.24
C VAL A 150 3.43 -2.00 9.40
N GLN A 151 3.48 -1.82 8.08
CA GLN A 151 2.51 -2.38 7.13
C GLN A 151 2.49 -3.91 7.14
N ILE A 152 3.64 -4.56 7.29
CA ILE A 152 3.73 -6.03 7.37
C ILE A 152 2.97 -6.55 8.60
N VAL A 153 3.10 -5.87 9.74
CA VAL A 153 2.37 -6.21 10.97
C VAL A 153 0.87 -5.95 10.81
N LEU A 154 0.48 -4.78 10.31
CA LEU A 154 -0.93 -4.45 10.09
C LEU A 154 -1.59 -5.35 9.06
N GLY A 155 -0.84 -5.80 8.04
CA GLY A 155 -1.31 -6.79 7.08
C GLY A 155 -1.63 -8.14 7.71
N ALA A 156 -0.81 -8.60 8.65
CA ALA A 156 -1.09 -9.84 9.39
C ALA A 156 -2.37 -9.72 10.24
N ILE A 157 -2.55 -8.58 10.92
CA ILE A 157 -3.76 -8.29 11.72
C ILE A 157 -5.00 -8.25 10.82
N PHE A 158 -4.90 -7.62 9.65
CA PHE A 158 -6.01 -7.55 8.68
C PHE A 158 -6.37 -8.93 8.10
N VAL A 159 -5.38 -9.74 7.76
CA VAL A 159 -5.63 -11.11 7.29
C VAL A 159 -6.35 -11.95 8.36
N GLU A 160 -5.94 -11.82 9.63
CA GLU A 160 -6.58 -12.55 10.73
C GLU A 160 -8.03 -12.07 10.96
N SER A 161 -8.32 -10.77 10.80
CA SER A 161 -9.71 -10.29 10.90
C SER A 161 -10.59 -10.85 9.77
N ILE A 162 -10.07 -10.97 8.55
CA ILE A 162 -10.79 -11.61 7.44
C ILE A 162 -11.02 -13.09 7.74
N LYS A 163 -10.02 -13.80 8.26
CA LYS A 163 -10.12 -15.22 8.61
C LYS A 163 -11.22 -15.48 9.65
N GLN A 164 -11.37 -14.57 10.62
CA GLN A 164 -12.39 -14.69 11.67
C GLN A 164 -13.79 -14.28 11.17
N ALA A 165 -13.89 -13.23 10.37
CA ALA A 165 -15.18 -12.67 9.93
C ALA A 165 -15.75 -13.32 8.66
N SER A 166 -14.89 -13.72 7.72
CA SER A 166 -15.25 -14.32 6.42
C SER A 166 -14.35 -15.52 6.09
N PRO A 167 -14.46 -16.66 6.82
CA PRO A 167 -13.56 -17.81 6.67
C PRO A 167 -13.51 -18.37 5.24
N GLY A 168 -14.64 -18.38 4.52
CA GLY A 168 -14.69 -18.86 3.14
C GLY A 168 -13.91 -17.97 2.16
N ALA A 169 -14.02 -16.64 2.28
CA ALA A 169 -13.21 -15.69 1.50
C ALA A 169 -11.71 -15.87 1.80
N PHE A 170 -11.36 -16.06 3.08
CA PHE A 170 -9.99 -16.36 3.49
C PHE A 170 -9.48 -17.65 2.85
N GLN A 171 -10.21 -18.76 2.97
CA GLN A 171 -9.82 -20.05 2.40
C GLN A 171 -9.67 -19.95 0.88
N TYR A 172 -10.64 -19.33 0.19
CA TYR A 172 -10.60 -19.18 -1.26
C TYR A 172 -9.39 -18.38 -1.74
N SER A 173 -9.07 -17.28 -1.05
CA SER A 173 -7.94 -16.41 -1.39
C SER A 173 -6.58 -17.03 -1.05
N MET A 174 -6.43 -17.62 0.14
CA MET A 174 -5.14 -18.02 0.72
C MET A 174 -4.78 -19.48 0.48
N GLN A 175 -5.78 -20.35 0.32
CA GLN A 175 -5.61 -21.80 0.19
C GLN A 175 -6.21 -22.34 -1.11
N GLY A 176 -7.05 -21.54 -1.77
CA GLY A 176 -7.72 -21.89 -3.02
C GLY A 176 -6.93 -21.53 -4.28
N PRO A 177 -7.62 -21.43 -5.44
CA PRO A 177 -7.01 -21.22 -6.75
C PRO A 177 -6.18 -19.94 -6.88
N PHE A 178 -6.45 -18.93 -6.03
CA PHE A 178 -5.77 -17.63 -6.06
C PHE A 178 -4.64 -17.49 -5.03
N ALA A 179 -4.27 -18.56 -4.33
CA ALA A 179 -3.18 -18.56 -3.34
C ALA A 179 -1.83 -18.09 -3.92
N TRP A 180 -1.60 -18.28 -5.22
CA TRP A 180 -0.39 -17.82 -5.90
C TRP A 180 -0.25 -16.28 -5.92
N LEU A 181 -1.35 -15.52 -5.84
CA LEU A 181 -1.28 -14.06 -5.75
C LEU A 181 -0.59 -13.61 -4.45
N TRP A 182 -0.78 -14.34 -3.36
CA TRP A 182 -0.10 -14.10 -2.08
C TRP A 182 1.39 -14.44 -2.14
N LEU A 183 1.77 -15.41 -2.98
CA LEU A 183 3.18 -15.70 -3.26
C LEU A 183 3.83 -14.55 -4.05
N LEU A 184 3.10 -14.01 -5.04
CA LEU A 184 3.56 -12.83 -5.78
C LEU A 184 3.66 -11.60 -4.86
N GLN A 185 2.68 -11.39 -3.97
CA GLN A 185 2.73 -10.34 -2.96
C GLN A 185 3.97 -10.48 -2.06
N ALA A 186 4.23 -11.68 -1.54
CA ALA A 186 5.43 -11.95 -0.74
C ALA A 186 6.72 -11.68 -1.53
N THR A 187 6.72 -11.94 -2.83
CA THR A 187 7.85 -11.67 -3.72
C THR A 187 8.12 -10.18 -3.86
N PHE A 188 7.08 -9.36 -4.02
CA PHE A 188 7.25 -7.91 -4.05
C PHE A 188 7.73 -7.36 -2.70
N ILE A 189 7.21 -7.86 -1.57
CA ILE A 189 7.71 -7.48 -0.24
C ILE A 189 9.20 -7.84 -0.09
N ALA A 190 9.60 -9.04 -0.51
CA ALA A 190 11.01 -9.46 -0.52
C ALA A 190 11.89 -8.51 -1.33
N ILE A 191 11.47 -8.13 -2.55
CA ILE A 191 12.20 -7.17 -3.39
C ILE A 191 12.32 -5.80 -2.71
N LEU A 192 11.27 -5.31 -2.04
CA LEU A 192 11.31 -4.05 -1.30
C LEU A 192 12.27 -4.09 -0.12
N LEU A 193 12.29 -5.19 0.65
CA LEU A 193 13.23 -5.37 1.76
C LEU A 193 14.67 -5.47 1.27
N ILE A 194 14.93 -6.31 0.27
CA ILE A 194 16.26 -6.47 -0.33
C ILE A 194 16.74 -5.15 -0.94
N GLY A 195 15.89 -4.47 -1.72
CA GLY A 195 16.22 -3.20 -2.35
C GLY A 195 16.51 -2.09 -1.34
N SER A 196 15.76 -2.04 -0.23
CA SER A 196 16.04 -1.10 0.86
C SER A 196 17.42 -1.37 1.49
N ASN A 197 17.77 -2.63 1.74
CA ASN A 197 19.09 -3.01 2.29
C ASN A 197 20.23 -2.74 1.31
N LEU A 198 20.04 -3.04 0.03
CA LEU A 198 21.00 -2.71 -1.03
C LEU A 198 21.24 -1.20 -1.07
N TYR A 199 20.18 -0.39 -0.95
CA TYR A 199 20.34 1.06 -0.89
C TYR A 199 21.13 1.49 0.36
N PHE A 200 20.83 0.95 1.54
CA PHE A 200 21.58 1.30 2.75
C PHE A 200 23.07 0.97 2.62
N TRP A 201 23.39 -0.21 2.11
CA TRP A 201 24.77 -0.62 1.84
C TRP A 201 25.45 0.30 0.82
N GLN A 202 24.80 0.60 -0.31
CA GLN A 202 25.41 1.40 -1.36
C GLN A 202 25.56 2.87 -1.02
N SER A 203 24.61 3.42 -0.26
CA SER A 203 24.60 4.83 0.14
C SER A 203 25.57 5.09 1.28
N ARG A 204 25.69 4.16 2.24
CA ARG A 204 26.56 4.26 3.42
C ARG A 204 27.08 2.88 3.83
N PRO A 205 28.12 2.37 3.14
CA PRO A 205 28.66 1.06 3.47
C PRO A 205 29.25 1.07 4.86
N THR A 206 28.81 0.13 5.69
CA THR A 206 29.39 -0.18 6.99
C THR A 206 29.96 -1.60 6.95
N VAL A 207 30.87 -1.93 7.89
CA VAL A 207 31.44 -3.28 7.99
C VAL A 207 30.38 -4.40 7.98
N PRO A 208 29.25 -4.31 8.74
CA PRO A 208 28.23 -5.35 8.72
C PRO A 208 27.30 -5.31 7.48
N SER A 209 27.31 -4.25 6.65
CA SER A 209 26.33 -4.06 5.58
C SER A 209 26.23 -5.23 4.57
N PRO A 210 27.33 -5.82 4.07
CA PRO A 210 27.25 -6.95 3.14
C PRO A 210 26.62 -8.19 3.79
N LEU A 211 26.99 -8.49 5.03
CA LEU A 211 26.47 -9.62 5.78
C LEU A 211 24.97 -9.46 6.06
N LEU A 212 24.55 -8.31 6.57
CA LEU A 212 23.14 -8.01 6.84
C LEU A 212 22.30 -8.12 5.56
N THR A 213 22.79 -7.56 4.46
CA THR A 213 22.09 -7.63 3.16
C THR A 213 22.01 -9.07 2.65
N GLY A 214 23.08 -9.85 2.79
CA GLY A 214 23.11 -11.26 2.41
C GLY A 214 22.12 -12.12 3.22
N ILE A 215 22.04 -11.91 4.53
CA ILE A 215 21.07 -12.64 5.38
C ILE A 215 19.64 -12.23 5.01
N VAL A 216 19.35 -10.93 4.84
CA VAL A 216 18.02 -10.46 4.43
C VAL A 216 17.61 -11.08 3.09
N PHE A 217 18.54 -11.20 2.14
CA PHE A 217 18.31 -11.87 0.87
C PHE A 217 17.92 -13.34 1.07
N LEU A 218 18.69 -14.10 1.86
CA LEU A 218 18.40 -15.51 2.15
C LEU A 218 17.06 -15.70 2.87
N MET A 219 16.77 -14.87 3.88
CA MET A 219 15.50 -14.93 4.61
C MET A 219 14.30 -14.54 3.73
N SER A 220 14.52 -13.59 2.81
CA SER A 220 13.53 -13.20 1.80
C SER A 220 13.27 -14.33 0.80
N LEU A 221 14.30 -15.10 0.40
CA LEU A 221 14.14 -16.31 -0.41
C LEU A 221 13.26 -17.35 0.29
N VAL A 222 13.51 -17.62 1.57
CA VAL A 222 12.66 -18.52 2.37
C VAL A 222 11.21 -18.01 2.45
N THR A 223 11.01 -16.70 2.57
CA THR A 223 9.69 -16.08 2.63
C THR A 223 8.87 -16.24 1.34
N VAL A 224 9.53 -16.35 0.19
CA VAL A 224 8.88 -16.52 -1.12
C VAL A 224 8.79 -17.98 -1.56
N MET A 225 9.21 -18.95 -0.74
CA MET A 225 9.06 -20.35 -1.08
C MET A 225 7.58 -20.77 -1.08
N PRO A 226 7.13 -21.54 -2.09
CA PRO A 226 5.82 -22.16 -2.07
C PRO A 226 5.61 -23.04 -0.83
N ALA A 227 4.37 -23.09 -0.33
CA ALA A 227 4.02 -23.86 0.86
C ALA A 227 4.40 -25.35 0.74
N ALA A 228 4.36 -25.91 -0.47
CA ALA A 228 4.71 -27.30 -0.78
C ALA A 228 6.18 -27.66 -0.49
N LEU A 229 7.08 -26.67 -0.41
CA LEU A 229 8.49 -26.91 -0.09
C LEU A 229 8.77 -27.01 1.41
N PHE A 230 7.81 -26.64 2.26
CA PHE A 230 7.96 -26.74 3.71
C PHE A 230 7.52 -28.13 4.18
N PRO A 231 8.31 -28.81 5.04
CA PRO A 231 7.87 -30.02 5.70
C PRO A 231 6.57 -29.79 6.49
N LYS A 232 5.74 -30.83 6.63
CA LYS A 232 4.48 -30.75 7.37
C LYS A 232 4.72 -30.20 8.78
N GLY A 233 3.96 -29.18 9.16
CA GLY A 233 4.10 -28.52 10.47
C GLY A 233 5.18 -27.43 10.56
N PHE A 234 6.02 -27.25 9.55
CA PHE A 234 7.12 -26.27 9.55
C PHE A 234 6.82 -24.97 8.77
N PHE A 235 5.58 -24.74 8.36
CA PHE A 235 5.21 -23.52 7.63
C PHE A 235 5.47 -22.23 8.44
N TRP A 236 5.49 -22.32 9.77
CA TRP A 236 5.83 -21.19 10.66
C TRP A 236 7.23 -20.61 10.39
N VAL A 237 8.15 -21.41 9.85
CA VAL A 237 9.51 -20.97 9.46
C VAL A 237 9.44 -19.84 8.44
N ARG A 238 8.43 -19.82 7.57
CA ARG A 238 8.21 -18.72 6.61
C ARG A 238 7.97 -17.39 7.31
N TYR A 239 7.14 -17.39 8.36
CA TYR A 239 6.86 -16.19 9.16
C TYR A 239 8.07 -15.77 10.00
N LEU A 240 8.80 -16.75 10.55
CA LEU A 240 10.06 -16.47 11.25
C LEU A 240 11.07 -15.79 10.30
N ALA A 241 11.25 -16.34 9.09
CA ALA A 241 12.17 -15.78 8.10
C ALA A 241 11.79 -14.34 7.72
N LEU A 242 10.51 -14.06 7.49
CA LEU A 242 10.03 -12.70 7.25
C LEU A 242 10.32 -11.78 8.44
N GLY A 243 10.04 -12.23 9.68
CA GLY A 243 10.33 -11.48 10.89
C GLY A 243 11.82 -11.15 11.03
N VAL A 244 12.70 -12.12 10.81
CA VAL A 244 14.16 -11.93 10.83
C VAL A 244 14.59 -10.95 9.73
N ALA A 245 14.08 -11.09 8.51
CA ALA A 245 14.39 -10.18 7.41
C ALA A 245 14.00 -8.72 7.76
N VAL A 246 12.83 -8.51 8.36
CA VAL A 246 12.36 -7.19 8.79
C VAL A 246 13.25 -6.62 9.90
N LEU A 247 13.53 -7.40 10.96
CA LEU A 247 14.35 -6.96 12.09
C LEU A 247 15.78 -6.61 11.67
N LEU A 248 16.41 -7.43 10.82
CA LEU A 248 17.74 -7.15 10.30
C LEU A 248 17.75 -5.94 9.36
N SER A 249 16.69 -5.73 8.58
CA SER A 249 16.56 -4.53 7.75
C SER A 249 16.47 -3.26 8.61
N LEU A 250 15.70 -3.30 9.71
CA LEU A 250 15.60 -2.21 10.67
C LEU A 250 16.95 -1.94 11.33
N LEU A 251 17.66 -2.99 11.75
CA LEU A 251 18.99 -2.88 12.32
C LEU A 251 19.98 -2.26 11.33
N HIS A 252 19.97 -2.70 10.08
CA HIS A 252 20.83 -2.16 9.02
C HIS A 252 20.55 -0.67 8.78
N TRP A 253 19.27 -0.27 8.76
CA TRP A 253 18.91 1.15 8.70
C TRP A 253 19.41 1.94 9.91
N LEU A 254 19.22 1.43 11.13
CA LEU A 254 19.66 2.10 12.37
C LEU A 254 21.18 2.29 12.43
N ILE A 255 21.95 1.35 11.91
CA ILE A 255 23.42 1.43 11.82
C ILE A 255 23.84 2.40 10.72
N SER A 256 23.15 2.38 9.57
CA SER A 256 23.50 3.18 8.39
C SER A 256 22.91 4.59 8.40
N ARG A 257 22.09 4.94 9.41
CA ARG A 257 21.44 6.24 9.50
C ARG A 257 22.47 7.37 9.68
N PRO A 258 22.19 8.58 9.16
CA PRO A 258 23.08 9.71 9.36
C PRO A 258 23.11 10.10 10.85
N ARG A 259 24.32 10.17 11.42
CA ARG A 259 24.58 10.82 12.70
C ARG A 259 24.79 12.31 12.45
N GLY A 260 23.92 13.16 12.99
CA GLY A 260 23.99 14.62 12.83
C GLY A 260 23.50 15.16 11.48
N ARG A 261 23.71 16.46 11.25
CA ARG A 261 23.40 17.17 9.99
C ARG A 261 24.42 16.84 8.90
N ALA A 262 24.43 15.60 8.42
CA ALA A 262 25.28 15.22 7.30
C ALA A 262 24.79 15.91 6.01
N ALA A 263 25.70 16.52 5.27
CA ALA A 263 25.40 17.10 3.96
C ALA A 263 24.78 16.05 3.02
N PRO A 264 23.83 16.42 2.15
CA PRO A 264 23.32 15.52 1.13
C PRO A 264 24.48 15.09 0.23
N GLN A 265 24.73 13.78 0.16
CA GLN A 265 25.73 13.20 -0.74
C GLN A 265 25.05 12.80 -2.04
N ASP A 266 25.79 12.90 -3.14
CA ASP A 266 25.33 12.44 -4.45
C ASP A 266 25.03 10.94 -4.42
N LEU A 267 23.88 10.54 -4.99
CA LEU A 267 23.54 9.13 -5.12
C LEU A 267 24.33 8.50 -6.26
N ARG A 268 24.99 7.38 -5.97
CA ARG A 268 25.62 6.52 -6.99
C ARG A 268 24.57 6.01 -7.97
N ARG A 269 24.98 5.76 -9.22
CA ARG A 269 24.09 5.19 -10.26
C ARG A 269 23.44 3.88 -9.82
N SER A 270 24.17 3.02 -9.11
CA SER A 270 23.61 1.78 -8.53
C SER A 270 22.44 2.05 -7.59
N SER A 271 22.56 3.09 -6.75
CA SER A 271 21.52 3.45 -5.78
C SER A 271 20.29 4.02 -6.46
N GLN A 272 20.48 4.79 -7.54
CA GLN A 272 19.37 5.27 -8.36
C GLN A 272 18.60 4.12 -9.02
N VAL A 273 19.30 3.12 -9.55
CA VAL A 273 18.67 1.91 -10.11
C VAL A 273 17.93 1.12 -9.04
N THR A 274 18.54 0.90 -7.88
CA THR A 274 17.89 0.24 -6.74
C THR A 274 16.61 0.96 -6.33
N LEU A 275 16.65 2.30 -6.22
CA LEU A 275 15.48 3.10 -5.91
C LEU A 275 14.38 2.96 -6.97
N ALA A 276 14.73 3.05 -8.25
CA ALA A 276 13.79 2.88 -9.35
C ALA A 276 13.08 1.51 -9.31
N VAL A 277 13.84 0.43 -9.12
CA VAL A 277 13.30 -0.93 -9.00
C VAL A 277 12.38 -1.05 -7.78
N THR A 278 12.78 -0.52 -6.62
CA THR A 278 11.91 -0.55 -5.42
C THR A 278 10.63 0.25 -5.60
N GLY A 279 10.67 1.44 -6.21
CA GLY A 279 9.46 2.23 -6.43
C GLY A 279 8.51 1.60 -7.45
N ALA A 280 9.05 1.03 -8.54
CA ALA A 280 8.23 0.28 -9.50
C ALA A 280 7.58 -0.94 -8.83
N THR A 281 8.34 -1.68 -8.01
CA THR A 281 7.84 -2.82 -7.25
C THR A 281 6.74 -2.41 -6.25
N ALA A 282 6.91 -1.29 -5.56
CA ALA A 282 5.90 -0.78 -4.62
C ALA A 282 4.59 -0.43 -5.32
N LEU A 283 4.66 0.18 -6.51
CA LEU A 283 3.48 0.46 -7.34
C LEU A 283 2.80 -0.83 -7.82
N LEU A 284 3.59 -1.81 -8.29
CA LEU A 284 3.05 -3.12 -8.71
C LEU A 284 2.40 -3.86 -7.53
N LEU A 285 3.00 -3.80 -6.34
CA LEU A 285 2.42 -4.35 -5.12
C LEU A 285 1.09 -3.68 -4.78
N PHE A 286 1.01 -2.35 -4.83
CA PHE A 286 -0.23 -1.61 -4.61
C PHE A 286 -1.33 -2.05 -5.57
N LEU A 287 -1.03 -2.17 -6.88
CA LEU A 287 -1.98 -2.64 -7.88
C LEU A 287 -2.39 -4.10 -7.65
N LEU A 288 -1.44 -4.97 -7.29
CA LEU A 288 -1.69 -6.37 -6.97
C LEU A 288 -2.65 -6.53 -5.79
N MET A 289 -2.54 -5.69 -4.76
CA MET A 289 -3.45 -5.74 -3.61
C MET A 289 -4.91 -5.49 -4.02
N GLY A 290 -5.15 -4.63 -5.02
CA GLY A 290 -6.47 -4.45 -5.61
C GLY A 290 -7.02 -5.75 -6.21
N VAL A 291 -6.17 -6.50 -6.93
CA VAL A 291 -6.52 -7.80 -7.54
C VAL A 291 -6.75 -8.89 -6.48
N ILE A 292 -5.89 -8.98 -5.47
CA ILE A 292 -6.04 -9.95 -4.36
C ILE A 292 -7.39 -9.73 -3.67
N ARG A 293 -7.76 -8.48 -3.44
CA ARG A 293 -8.99 -8.15 -2.71
C ARG A 293 -10.26 -8.40 -3.52
N THR A 294 -10.25 -8.18 -4.84
CA THR A 294 -11.40 -8.53 -5.69
C THR A 294 -11.54 -10.04 -5.83
N THR A 295 -10.43 -10.74 -6.09
CA THR A 295 -10.43 -12.21 -6.26
C THR A 295 -10.71 -12.97 -4.96
N ALA A 296 -10.37 -12.42 -3.79
CA ALA A 296 -10.67 -13.02 -2.49
C ALA A 296 -12.16 -13.28 -2.25
N ARG A 297 -13.04 -12.65 -3.02
CA ARG A 297 -14.48 -12.70 -2.84
C ARG A 297 -15.21 -13.44 -3.95
N SER A 298 -14.52 -13.95 -4.98
CA SER A 298 -15.15 -14.67 -6.11
C SER A 298 -16.15 -15.71 -5.57
N ASP A 299 -17.40 -15.79 -6.01
CA ASP A 299 -18.12 -15.12 -7.10
C ASP A 299 -19.03 -13.98 -6.60
N TYR A 300 -18.58 -13.25 -5.58
CA TYR A 300 -19.35 -12.22 -4.90
C TYR A 300 -18.82 -10.80 -5.16
N THR A 301 -19.72 -9.87 -5.39
CA THR A 301 -19.45 -8.42 -5.34
C THR A 301 -19.61 -7.86 -3.94
N ILE A 302 -20.43 -8.50 -3.10
CA ILE A 302 -20.50 -8.31 -1.64
C ILE A 302 -20.51 -9.71 -1.02
N TYR A 303 -19.45 -10.06 -0.30
CA TYR A 303 -19.22 -11.44 0.14
C TYR A 303 -20.39 -11.97 0.98
N GLY A 304 -21.00 -13.08 0.54
CA GLY A 304 -22.14 -13.70 1.22
C GLY A 304 -23.49 -12.98 1.05
N VAL A 305 -23.53 -11.82 0.38
CA VAL A 305 -24.74 -11.00 0.22
C VAL A 305 -25.18 -10.89 -1.24
N MET A 306 -24.23 -10.65 -2.16
CA MET A 306 -24.54 -10.44 -3.58
C MET A 306 -23.50 -11.12 -4.47
N LYS A 307 -23.96 -12.01 -5.35
CA LYS A 307 -23.12 -12.63 -6.37
C LYS A 307 -22.89 -11.69 -7.54
N GLU A 308 -21.80 -11.89 -8.26
CA GLU A 308 -21.46 -11.10 -9.45
C GLU A 308 -22.55 -11.20 -10.53
N SER A 309 -23.10 -12.40 -10.75
CA SER A 309 -24.25 -12.62 -11.66
C SER A 309 -25.46 -11.74 -11.34
N ASP A 310 -25.65 -11.43 -10.06
CA ASP A 310 -26.82 -10.71 -9.54
C ASP A 310 -26.57 -9.20 -9.45
N SER A 311 -25.33 -8.78 -9.75
CA SER A 311 -24.87 -7.40 -9.56
C SER A 311 -25.18 -6.49 -10.75
N TYR A 312 -25.37 -7.08 -11.93
CA TYR A 312 -25.58 -6.36 -13.18
C TYR A 312 -26.94 -5.66 -13.25
N GLY A 313 -27.01 -4.60 -14.04
CA GLY A 313 -28.27 -3.93 -14.40
C GLY A 313 -29.14 -4.76 -15.35
N ILE A 314 -30.27 -4.18 -15.79
CA ILE A 314 -31.19 -4.80 -16.75
C ILE A 314 -30.50 -5.08 -18.11
N PHE A 315 -29.48 -4.30 -18.46
CA PHE A 315 -28.62 -4.58 -19.61
C PHE A 315 -27.50 -5.56 -19.22
N GLN A 316 -27.69 -6.84 -19.56
CA GLN A 316 -26.60 -7.81 -19.54
C GLN A 316 -25.84 -7.74 -20.87
N ALA A 317 -24.50 -7.73 -20.81
CA ALA A 317 -23.70 -8.03 -21.99
C ALA A 317 -24.06 -9.46 -22.45
N PRO A 318 -24.21 -9.72 -23.76
CA PRO A 318 -24.55 -11.05 -24.24
C PRO A 318 -23.57 -12.08 -23.66
N SER A 319 -24.09 -13.08 -22.96
CA SER A 319 -23.28 -14.24 -22.60
C SER A 319 -22.78 -14.91 -23.89
N LYS A 320 -21.53 -15.41 -23.89
CA LYS A 320 -21.01 -16.20 -25.01
C LYS A 320 -21.99 -17.35 -25.28
N GLY A 321 -22.69 -17.29 -26.41
CA GLY A 321 -23.72 -18.26 -26.81
C GLY A 321 -25.03 -17.68 -27.33
N TYR A 322 -25.24 -16.37 -27.29
CA TYR A 322 -26.46 -15.72 -27.82
C TYR A 322 -26.27 -15.04 -29.19
N TYR A 323 -25.67 -15.75 -30.13
CA TYR A 323 -25.93 -15.54 -31.57
C TYR A 323 -26.24 -16.91 -32.18
N PRO A 324 -27.38 -17.07 -32.88
CA PRO A 324 -27.71 -18.33 -33.57
C PRO A 324 -26.70 -18.70 -34.65
#